data_AF-A0A2N1R642-F1
#
_entry.id   AF-A0A2N1R642-F1
#
_cell.length_a   1.000
_cell.length_b   1.000
_cell.length_c   1.000
_cell.angle_alpha   90.00
_cell.angle_beta   90.00
_cell.angle_gamma   90.00
#
_symmetry.space_group_name_H-M   'P 1'
#
loop_
_entity.id
_entity.type
_entity.pdbx_description
1 polymer ?
#
loop_
_entity_poly.entity_id
_entity_poly.type
_entity_poly.pdbx_seq_one_letter_code
_entity_poly.pdbx_strand_id
1 'polypeptide(L)'
;MKRTINIAGLCLALAAIAIQPVLAAPARVLSKATIDRFMKDFPAITAEFEALGDGVAETLGRSDDGETAAFSMATLKSSIESVFADARVKTILAKYGWNSQFIEVYVTVMSAYMYVVFEDFYAAYPMPETKRYMDEVRLALHPDDLAIVKANRAGLEKALGMED
;
A
#
# COMPACT_ATOMS: atom_id res chain seq x y z
N MET A 1 -32.70 68.07 -8.20
CA MET A 1 -33.08 67.06 -7.17
C MET A 1 -32.92 65.67 -7.79
N LYS A 2 -32.14 64.77 -7.15
CA LYS A 2 -32.34 63.30 -7.02
C LYS A 2 -32.57 62.47 -8.33
N ARG A 3 -31.88 61.37 -8.66
CA ARG A 3 -31.12 60.36 -7.90
C ARG A 3 -30.09 59.68 -8.82
N THR A 4 -28.88 59.45 -8.30
CA THR A 4 -27.86 58.55 -8.85
C THR A 4 -28.22 57.10 -8.53
N ILE A 5 -28.29 56.23 -9.54
CA ILE A 5 -28.47 54.77 -9.36
C ILE A 5 -27.08 54.14 -9.26
N ASN A 6 -26.75 53.59 -8.09
CA ASN A 6 -25.51 52.88 -7.82
C ASN A 6 -25.52 51.51 -8.51
N ILE A 7 -24.82 51.40 -9.64
CA ILE A 7 -24.51 50.12 -10.31
C ILE A 7 -23.22 49.58 -9.69
N ALA A 8 -23.31 49.00 -8.49
CA ALA A 8 -22.14 48.45 -7.80
C ALA A 8 -22.46 47.15 -7.02
N GLY A 9 -23.48 46.40 -7.44
CA GLY A 9 -24.03 45.31 -6.62
C GLY A 9 -24.31 43.99 -7.32
N LEU A 10 -23.71 43.69 -8.48
CA LEU A 10 -24.08 42.48 -9.24
C LEU A 10 -22.94 41.75 -9.96
N CYS A 11 -21.73 41.75 -9.38
CA CYS A 11 -20.62 40.92 -9.91
C CYS A 11 -19.96 40.00 -8.86
N LEU A 12 -20.49 39.90 -7.64
CA LEU A 12 -19.82 39.19 -6.54
C LEU A 12 -20.49 37.87 -6.12
N ALA A 13 -21.12 37.15 -7.06
CA ALA A 13 -21.88 35.93 -6.75
C ALA A 13 -21.58 34.72 -7.67
N LEU A 14 -20.41 34.68 -8.32
CA LEU A 14 -20.06 33.63 -9.30
C LEU A 14 -18.66 33.02 -9.11
N ALA A 15 -18.07 33.13 -7.92
CA ALA A 15 -16.79 32.50 -7.58
C ALA A 15 -16.87 31.58 -6.35
N ALA A 16 -18.05 31.06 -6.03
CA ALA A 16 -18.17 29.87 -5.19
C ALA A 16 -17.92 28.62 -6.05
N ILE A 17 -16.73 28.55 -6.68
CA ILE A 17 -16.21 27.26 -7.14
C ILE A 17 -16.02 26.48 -5.85
N ALA A 18 -16.87 25.49 -5.64
CA ALA A 18 -16.67 24.47 -4.64
C ALA A 18 -15.28 23.88 -4.89
N ILE A 19 -14.29 24.34 -4.12
CA ILE A 19 -13.05 23.61 -3.90
C ILE A 19 -13.51 22.39 -3.07
N GLN A 20 -14.12 21.42 -3.74
CA GLN A 20 -14.20 20.09 -3.16
C GLN A 20 -12.76 19.66 -2.99
N PRO A 21 -12.34 19.22 -1.80
CA PRO A 21 -11.04 18.60 -1.67
C PRO A 21 -11.07 17.39 -2.60
N VAL A 22 -10.43 17.52 -3.76
CA VAL A 22 -9.98 16.36 -4.52
C VAL A 22 -9.12 15.63 -3.51
N LEU A 23 -9.64 14.52 -2.95
CA LEU A 23 -8.83 13.61 -2.16
C LEU A 23 -7.62 13.29 -3.03
N ALA A 24 -6.48 13.90 -2.70
CA ALA A 24 -5.27 13.69 -3.43
C ALA A 24 -5.00 12.18 -3.40
N ALA A 25 -4.69 11.61 -4.57
CA ALA A 25 -4.33 10.21 -4.63
C ALA A 25 -3.22 9.91 -3.60
N PRO A 26 -3.19 8.70 -3.01
CA PRO A 26 -2.11 8.30 -2.12
C PRO A 26 -0.75 8.60 -2.75
N ALA A 27 0.26 8.98 -1.96
CA ALA A 27 1.58 9.26 -2.50
C ALA A 27 2.13 8.03 -3.23
N ARG A 28 2.71 8.23 -4.41
CA ARG A 28 3.36 7.16 -5.16
C ARG A 28 4.62 6.69 -4.43
N VAL A 29 4.75 5.38 -4.23
CA VAL A 29 5.88 4.76 -3.53
C VAL A 29 6.83 4.05 -4.49
N LEU A 30 6.29 3.38 -5.52
CA LEU A 30 7.04 2.50 -6.40
C LEU A 30 7.53 3.22 -7.65
N SER A 31 8.77 2.91 -7.99
CA SER A 31 9.40 3.17 -9.27
C SER A 31 9.94 1.86 -9.84
N LYS A 32 10.34 1.84 -11.12
CA LYS A 32 10.99 0.66 -11.71
C LYS A 32 12.25 0.26 -10.93
N ALA A 33 13.09 1.24 -10.57
CA ALA A 33 14.29 0.98 -9.78
C ALA A 33 13.95 0.42 -8.39
N THR A 34 12.88 0.93 -7.75
CA THR A 34 12.44 0.46 -6.43
C THR A 34 11.96 -0.99 -6.48
N ILE A 35 11.10 -1.34 -7.44
CA ILE A 35 10.54 -2.69 -7.54
C ILE A 35 11.61 -3.72 -7.95
N ASP A 36 12.55 -3.34 -8.83
CA ASP A 36 13.65 -4.22 -9.25
C ASP A 36 14.57 -4.53 -8.09
N ARG A 37 14.90 -3.49 -7.30
CA ARG A 37 15.70 -3.65 -6.09
C ARG A 37 14.97 -4.50 -5.06
N PHE A 38 13.67 -4.28 -4.87
CA PHE A 38 12.86 -5.09 -3.96
C PHE A 38 12.91 -6.56 -4.37
N MET A 39 12.59 -6.90 -5.63
CA MET A 39 12.60 -8.29 -6.11
C MET A 39 13.99 -8.95 -6.00
N LYS A 40 15.07 -8.17 -6.20
CA LYS A 40 16.44 -8.65 -6.07
C LYS A 40 16.81 -8.95 -4.62
N ASP A 41 16.53 -8.01 -3.72
CA ASP A 41 17.05 -8.05 -2.35
C ASP A 41 16.14 -8.88 -1.42
N PHE A 42 14.83 -8.92 -1.68
CA PHE A 42 13.83 -9.53 -0.81
C PHE A 42 14.14 -10.99 -0.45
N PRO A 43 14.46 -11.91 -1.40
CA PRO A 43 14.75 -13.30 -1.04
C PRO A 43 15.88 -13.46 -0.01
N ALA A 44 16.95 -12.67 -0.16
CA ALA A 44 18.10 -12.74 0.75
C ALA A 44 17.80 -12.10 2.11
N ILE A 45 17.06 -10.98 2.12
CA ILE A 45 16.57 -10.34 3.33
C ILE A 45 15.69 -11.31 4.14
N THR A 46 14.75 -11.99 3.48
CA THR A 46 13.83 -12.93 4.13
C THR A 46 14.59 -14.12 4.72
N ALA A 47 15.56 -14.69 4.00
CA ALA A 47 16.41 -15.75 4.53
C ALA A 47 17.22 -15.30 5.77
N GLU A 48 17.71 -14.06 5.80
CA GLU A 48 18.36 -13.51 7.00
C GLU A 48 17.37 -13.27 8.15
N PHE A 49 16.12 -12.88 7.86
CA PHE A 49 15.07 -12.76 8.88
C PHE A 49 14.70 -14.11 9.50
N GLU A 50 14.57 -15.16 8.68
CA GLU A 50 14.33 -16.53 9.15
C GLU A 50 15.47 -17.04 10.05
N ALA A 51 16.72 -16.69 9.70
CA ALA A 51 17.89 -17.05 10.49
C ALA A 51 17.98 -16.33 11.86
N LEU A 52 17.18 -15.27 12.11
CA LEU A 52 17.10 -14.64 13.43
C LEU A 52 16.36 -15.51 14.47
N GLY A 53 15.66 -16.57 14.05
CA GLY A 53 14.92 -17.50 14.91
C GLY A 53 13.55 -16.98 15.37
N ASP A 54 12.90 -17.77 16.23
CA ASP A 54 11.47 -17.69 16.56
C ASP A 54 10.96 -16.31 17.00
N GLY A 55 11.79 -15.42 17.57
CA GLY A 55 11.31 -14.11 18.04
C GLY A 55 10.85 -13.13 16.95
N VAL A 56 11.39 -13.23 15.72
CA VAL A 56 10.98 -12.37 14.60
C VAL A 56 9.94 -13.10 13.73
N ALA A 57 10.11 -14.40 13.53
CA ALA A 57 9.16 -15.25 12.83
C ALA A 57 7.81 -15.39 13.56
N GLU A 58 7.79 -15.49 14.90
CA GLU A 58 6.55 -15.39 15.69
C GLU A 58 5.93 -14.00 15.56
N THR A 59 6.69 -12.91 15.48
CA THR A 59 6.08 -11.57 15.35
C THR A 59 5.50 -11.35 13.94
N LEU A 60 6.10 -11.97 12.91
CA LEU A 60 5.56 -11.99 11.55
C LEU A 60 4.41 -13.01 11.36
N GLY A 61 4.37 -14.06 12.18
CA GLY A 61 3.41 -15.18 12.10
C GLY A 61 2.27 -15.14 13.14
N ARG A 62 2.40 -14.36 14.22
CA ARG A 62 1.38 -14.17 15.25
C ARG A 62 0.40 -13.11 14.77
N SER A 63 -0.46 -13.55 13.86
CA SER A 63 -1.85 -13.11 13.88
C SER A 63 -2.46 -13.77 15.12
N ASP A 64 -2.48 -13.04 16.25
CA ASP A 64 -3.11 -13.47 17.50
C ASP A 64 -4.54 -13.94 17.19
N ASP A 65 -4.69 -15.27 17.21
CA ASP A 65 -5.80 -16.02 17.80
C ASP A 65 -7.06 -15.22 18.17
N GLY A 66 -8.11 -15.48 17.37
CA GLY A 66 -9.48 -15.42 17.87
C GLY A 66 -10.12 -14.05 17.74
N GLU A 67 -10.74 -13.84 16.58
CA GLU A 67 -12.08 -13.27 16.39
C GLU A 67 -12.17 -12.82 14.93
N THR A 68 -13.39 -12.85 14.39
CA THR A 68 -13.81 -12.26 13.12
C THR A 68 -13.59 -10.74 13.07
N ALA A 69 -12.39 -10.26 13.38
CA ALA A 69 -11.98 -8.90 13.08
C ALA A 69 -11.78 -8.82 11.57
N ALA A 70 -12.56 -7.97 10.91
CA ALA A 70 -12.39 -7.69 9.50
C ALA A 70 -10.92 -7.30 9.25
N PHE A 71 -10.22 -8.08 8.42
CA PHE A 71 -8.85 -7.81 8.01
C PHE A 71 -8.73 -6.35 7.55
N SER A 72 -7.97 -5.54 8.29
CA SER A 72 -7.79 -4.12 7.99
C SER A 72 -6.36 -3.84 7.58
N MET A 73 -6.18 -3.04 6.53
CA MET A 73 -4.85 -2.62 6.06
C MET A 73 -4.10 -1.81 7.10
N ALA A 74 -4.80 -1.07 7.96
CA ALA A 74 -4.20 -0.34 9.07
C ALA A 74 -3.59 -1.30 10.11
N THR A 75 -4.32 -2.36 10.48
CA THR A 75 -3.84 -3.37 11.44
C THR A 75 -2.66 -4.15 10.88
N LEU A 76 -2.74 -4.58 9.61
CA LEU A 76 -1.62 -5.23 8.93
C LEU A 76 -0.38 -4.34 8.94
N LYS A 77 -0.55 -3.06 8.57
CA LYS A 77 0.55 -2.09 8.56
C LYS A 77 1.18 -1.91 9.94
N SER A 78 0.39 -1.78 11.00
CA SER A 78 0.93 -1.62 12.35
C SER A 78 1.69 -2.84 12.85
N SER A 79 1.20 -4.05 12.52
CA SER A 79 1.87 -5.30 12.88
C SER A 79 3.19 -5.46 12.12
N ILE A 80 3.24 -5.03 10.86
CA ILE A 80 4.48 -4.97 10.10
C ILE A 80 5.42 -3.95 10.76
N GLU A 81 4.97 -2.72 11.01
CA GLU A 81 5.80 -1.67 11.61
C GLU A 81 6.46 -2.09 12.94
N SER A 82 5.77 -2.88 13.78
CA SER A 82 6.33 -3.38 15.04
C SER A 82 7.49 -4.37 14.82
N VAL A 83 7.39 -5.26 13.83
CA VAL A 83 8.49 -6.16 13.43
C VAL A 83 9.70 -5.34 12.96
N PHE A 84 9.45 -4.35 12.11
CA PHE A 84 10.50 -3.51 11.55
C PHE A 84 11.10 -2.51 12.56
N ALA A 85 10.53 -2.42 13.77
CA ALA A 85 11.12 -1.65 14.86
C ALA A 85 12.30 -2.38 15.54
N ASP A 86 12.40 -3.72 15.42
CA ASP A 86 13.49 -4.53 16.00
C ASP A 86 14.86 -4.09 15.45
N ALA A 87 15.83 -3.89 16.34
CA ALA A 87 17.17 -3.44 15.98
C ALA A 87 17.89 -4.42 15.04
N ARG A 88 17.67 -5.73 15.20
CA ARG A 88 18.24 -6.79 14.36
C ARG A 88 17.69 -6.73 12.95
N VAL A 89 16.38 -6.52 12.82
CA VAL A 89 15.72 -6.33 11.51
C VAL A 89 16.27 -5.08 10.82
N LYS A 90 16.38 -3.96 11.54
CA LYS A 90 17.00 -2.73 11.02
C LYS A 90 18.46 -2.95 10.58
N THR A 91 19.24 -3.71 11.35
CA THR A 91 20.63 -4.05 10.99
C THR A 91 20.69 -4.83 9.69
N ILE A 92 19.84 -5.84 9.50
CA ILE A 92 19.79 -6.61 8.25
C ILE A 92 19.44 -5.70 7.08
N LEU A 93 18.36 -4.93 7.17
CA LEU A 93 17.94 -4.02 6.10
C LEU A 93 19.05 -3.02 5.71
N ALA A 94 19.78 -2.50 6.71
CA ALA A 94 20.89 -1.59 6.46
C ALA A 94 22.02 -2.23 5.64
N LYS A 95 22.28 -3.55 5.76
CA LYS A 95 23.28 -4.26 4.92
C LYS A 95 22.94 -4.20 3.44
N TYR A 96 21.66 -4.21 3.12
CA TYR A 96 21.14 -4.10 1.76
C TYR A 96 20.90 -2.64 1.34
N GLY A 97 21.26 -1.68 2.19
CA GLY A 97 21.04 -0.24 1.99
C GLY A 97 19.58 0.20 2.14
N TRP A 98 18.73 -0.64 2.72
CA TRP A 98 17.35 -0.32 3.01
C TRP A 98 17.24 0.40 4.36
N ASN A 99 16.27 1.30 4.47
CA ASN A 99 16.00 2.08 5.69
C ASN A 99 14.48 2.06 5.97
N SER A 100 13.96 3.09 6.66
CA SER A 100 12.52 3.22 6.95
C SER A 100 11.62 3.14 5.69
N GLN A 101 12.15 3.46 4.50
CA GLN A 101 11.44 3.32 3.23
C GLN A 101 11.03 1.86 2.93
N PHE A 102 11.79 0.86 3.40
CA PHE A 102 11.51 -0.53 3.05
C PHE A 102 10.10 -0.97 3.48
N ILE A 103 9.64 -0.51 4.65
CA ILE A 103 8.30 -0.83 5.17
C ILE A 103 7.23 -0.32 4.20
N GLU A 104 7.36 0.92 3.76
CA GLU A 104 6.41 1.53 2.83
C GLU A 104 6.39 0.80 1.48
N VAL A 105 7.57 0.42 0.97
CA VAL A 105 7.70 -0.40 -0.24
C VAL A 105 7.06 -1.77 -0.06
N TYR A 106 7.39 -2.48 1.03
CA TYR A 106 6.86 -3.81 1.32
C TYR A 106 5.34 -3.80 1.43
N VAL A 107 4.76 -2.89 2.22
CA VAL A 107 3.31 -2.76 2.38
C VAL A 107 2.64 -2.44 1.05
N THR A 108 3.22 -1.54 0.26
CA THR A 108 2.68 -1.17 -1.07
C THR A 108 2.70 -2.35 -2.03
N VAL A 109 3.82 -3.08 -2.11
CA VAL A 109 3.96 -4.27 -2.96
C VAL A 109 2.97 -5.35 -2.56
N MET A 110 2.90 -5.70 -1.28
CA MET A 110 2.00 -6.76 -0.80
C MET A 110 0.52 -6.39 -0.99
N SER A 111 0.15 -5.15 -0.71
CA SER A 111 -1.24 -4.67 -0.87
C SER A 111 -1.66 -4.66 -2.34
N ALA A 112 -0.79 -4.16 -3.22
CA ALA A 112 -1.05 -4.16 -4.66
C ALA A 112 -1.05 -5.57 -5.25
N TYR A 113 -0.17 -6.46 -4.82
CA TYR A 113 -0.15 -7.86 -5.26
C TYR A 113 -1.43 -8.57 -4.84
N MET A 114 -1.84 -8.43 -3.58
CA MET A 114 -3.09 -9.00 -3.08
C MET A 114 -4.31 -8.45 -3.84
N TYR A 115 -4.32 -7.15 -4.19
CA TYR A 115 -5.36 -6.60 -5.08
C TYR A 115 -5.40 -7.34 -6.43
N VAL A 116 -4.24 -7.60 -7.05
CA VAL A 116 -4.17 -8.32 -8.33
C VAL A 116 -4.69 -9.76 -8.20
N VAL A 117 -4.34 -10.46 -7.13
CA VAL A 117 -4.86 -11.81 -6.85
C VAL A 117 -6.39 -11.79 -6.67
N PHE A 118 -6.92 -10.83 -5.91
CA PHE A 118 -8.38 -10.68 -5.76
C PHE A 118 -9.07 -10.24 -7.05
N GLU A 119 -8.40 -9.49 -7.92
CA GLU A 119 -8.92 -9.13 -9.24
C GLU A 119 -9.16 -10.36 -10.11
N ASP A 120 -8.20 -11.28 -10.17
CA ASP A 120 -8.36 -12.56 -10.88
C ASP A 120 -9.46 -13.42 -10.25
N PHE A 121 -9.45 -13.51 -8.91
CA PHE A 121 -10.45 -14.28 -8.18
C PHE A 121 -11.87 -13.73 -8.40
N TYR A 122 -12.06 -12.42 -8.36
CA TYR A 122 -13.34 -11.78 -8.64
C TYR A 122 -13.79 -11.96 -10.09
N ALA A 123 -12.84 -11.94 -11.04
CA ALA A 123 -13.15 -12.20 -12.44
C ALA A 123 -13.67 -13.63 -12.66
N ALA A 124 -13.16 -14.61 -11.90
CA ALA A 124 -13.64 -15.99 -11.92
C ALA A 124 -14.93 -16.17 -11.09
N TYR A 125 -15.05 -15.48 -9.95
CA TYR A 125 -16.14 -15.61 -8.98
C TYR A 125 -16.63 -14.22 -8.52
N PRO A 126 -17.56 -13.59 -9.26
CA PRO A 126 -18.02 -12.25 -8.93
C PRO A 126 -18.86 -12.22 -7.65
N MET A 127 -18.24 -11.88 -6.53
CA MET A 127 -18.89 -11.73 -5.22
C MET A 127 -18.86 -10.27 -4.75
N PRO A 128 -20.00 -9.70 -4.31
CA PRO A 128 -20.07 -8.31 -3.83
C PRO A 128 -19.07 -7.98 -2.72
N GLU A 129 -18.81 -8.92 -1.82
CA GLU A 129 -17.89 -8.77 -0.69
C GLU A 129 -16.44 -8.62 -1.17
N THR A 130 -16.03 -9.45 -2.14
CA THR A 130 -14.72 -9.35 -2.78
C THR A 130 -14.58 -8.03 -3.51
N LYS A 131 -15.60 -7.59 -4.24
CA LYS A 131 -15.59 -6.29 -4.92
C LYS A 131 -15.40 -5.13 -3.93
N ARG A 132 -16.14 -5.15 -2.82
CA ARG A 132 -16.03 -4.12 -1.78
C ARG A 132 -14.61 -4.07 -1.21
N TYR A 133 -14.03 -5.24 -0.91
CA TYR A 133 -12.67 -5.33 -0.42
C TYR A 133 -11.64 -4.79 -1.42
N MET A 134 -11.77 -5.16 -2.70
CA MET A 134 -10.92 -4.62 -3.75
C MET A 134 -11.05 -3.09 -3.86
N ASP A 135 -12.26 -2.55 -3.82
CA ASP A 135 -12.49 -1.10 -3.89
C ASP A 135 -11.80 -0.38 -2.71
N GLU A 136 -11.86 -0.93 -1.50
CA GLU A 136 -11.18 -0.41 -0.31
C GLU A 136 -9.65 -0.40 -0.47
N VAL A 137 -9.07 -1.53 -0.92
CA VAL A 137 -7.62 -1.63 -1.17
C VAL A 137 -7.19 -0.68 -2.30
N ARG A 138 -8.00 -0.55 -3.36
CA ARG A 138 -7.72 0.35 -4.50
C ARG A 138 -7.65 1.81 -4.07
N LEU A 139 -8.48 2.24 -3.12
CA LEU A 139 -8.45 3.61 -2.59
C LEU A 139 -7.18 3.91 -1.77
N ALA A 140 -6.56 2.88 -1.20
CA ALA A 140 -5.32 3.01 -0.43
C ALA A 140 -4.05 2.99 -1.29
N LEU A 141 -4.15 2.67 -2.58
CA LEU A 141 -3.00 2.53 -3.49
C LEU A 141 -2.95 3.66 -4.51
N HIS A 142 -1.73 4.13 -4.80
CA HIS A 142 -1.52 4.99 -5.96
C HIS A 142 -1.69 4.16 -7.25
N PRO A 143 -2.37 4.67 -8.29
CA PRO A 143 -2.60 3.93 -9.54
C PRO A 143 -1.32 3.43 -10.21
N ASP A 144 -0.25 4.22 -10.21
CA ASP A 144 1.03 3.84 -10.82
C ASP A 144 1.71 2.69 -10.06
N ASP A 145 1.52 2.59 -8.74
CA ASP A 145 2.12 1.51 -7.95
C ASP A 145 1.44 0.18 -8.28
N LEU A 146 0.11 0.19 -8.38
CA LEU A 146 -0.66 -0.95 -8.85
C LEU A 146 -0.27 -1.36 -10.28
N ALA A 147 -0.09 -0.39 -11.18
CA ALA A 147 0.34 -0.66 -12.55
C ALA A 147 1.74 -1.30 -12.61
N ILE A 148 2.68 -0.83 -11.78
CA ILE A 148 4.02 -1.42 -11.67
C ILE A 148 3.93 -2.86 -11.17
N VAL A 149 3.13 -3.13 -10.14
CA VAL A 149 3.00 -4.49 -9.59
C VAL A 149 2.38 -5.43 -10.62
N LYS A 150 1.30 -5.02 -11.31
CA LYS A 150 0.72 -5.79 -12.41
C LYS A 150 1.74 -6.13 -13.49
N ALA A 151 2.57 -5.16 -13.89
CA ALA A 151 3.57 -5.35 -14.93
C ALA A 151 4.74 -6.27 -14.52
N ASN A 152 4.98 -6.47 -13.21
CA ASN A 152 6.10 -7.26 -12.69
C ASN A 152 5.64 -8.50 -11.91
N ARG A 153 4.37 -8.91 -12.03
CA ARG A 153 3.76 -9.97 -11.23
C ARG A 153 4.59 -11.25 -11.16
N ALA A 154 4.96 -11.83 -12.29
CA ALA A 154 5.73 -13.08 -12.31
C ALA A 154 7.09 -12.96 -11.60
N GLY A 155 7.76 -11.81 -11.75
CA GLY A 155 9.01 -11.55 -11.04
C GLY A 155 8.82 -11.40 -9.53
N LEU A 156 7.70 -10.82 -9.11
CA LEU A 156 7.31 -10.74 -7.71
C LEU A 156 6.97 -12.10 -7.14
N GLU A 157 6.17 -12.92 -7.82
CA GLU A 157 5.84 -14.28 -7.39
C GLU A 157 7.11 -15.11 -7.13
N LYS A 158 8.07 -15.02 -8.06
CA LYS A 158 9.41 -15.59 -7.88
C LYS A 158 10.13 -15.08 -6.65
N ALA A 159 10.20 -13.76 -6.49
CA ALA A 159 10.91 -13.14 -5.38
C ALA A 159 10.26 -13.46 -4.02
N LEU A 160 8.94 -13.59 -4.00
CA LEU A 160 8.14 -13.90 -2.81
C LEU A 160 8.09 -15.41 -2.50
N GLY A 161 8.63 -16.27 -3.37
CA GLY A 161 8.55 -17.72 -3.21
C GLY A 161 7.15 -18.30 -3.40
N MET A 162 6.34 -17.66 -4.25
CA MET A 162 4.95 -18.05 -4.55
C MET A 162 4.82 -18.75 -5.92
N GLU A 163 5.92 -19.26 -6.47
CA GLU A 163 5.88 -20.13 -7.65
C GLU A 163 5.32 -21.51 -7.24
N ASP A 164 4.30 -22.00 -7.95
CA ASP A 164 3.71 -23.35 -7.79
C ASP A 164 4.71 -24.48 -8.13
#